data_AF-A0A447U3B2-F1
#
_entry.id   AF-A0A447U3B2-F1
#
_cell.length_a   1.000
_cell.length_b   1.000
_cell.length_c   1.000
_cell.angle_alpha   90.00
_cell.angle_beta   90.00
_cell.angle_gamma   90.00
#
_symmetry.space_group_name_H-M   'P 1'
#
loop_
_entity.id
_entity.type
_entity.pdbx_description
1 polymer ?
#
loop_
_entity_poly.entity_id
_entity_poly.type
_entity_poly.pdbx_seq_one_letter_code
_entity_poly.pdbx_strand_id
1 'polypeptide(L)'
;MDFNQIINRNNTGSVKWDFIERHFGDGAGKLLPMWVSDFDFACPPEVQAALHQRIEHGVFGYSERDEAYFNALLHWFFVTPPAHVKTGMGMQRGKASYQGWRS
;
A
#
# COMPACT_ATOMS: atom_id res chain seq x y z
N MET A 1 7.66 8.00 12.07
CA MET A 1 7.38 6.57 12.31
C MET A 1 8.61 5.96 12.97
N ASP A 2 8.42 5.03 13.92
CA ASP A 2 9.51 4.31 14.58
C ASP A 2 9.60 2.87 14.01
N PHE A 3 10.71 2.55 13.35
CA PHE A 3 10.96 1.22 12.79
C PHE A 3 11.57 0.23 13.81
N ASN A 4 11.96 0.70 14.99
CA ASN A 4 12.44 -0.18 16.07
C ASN A 4 11.29 -0.72 16.93
N GLN A 5 10.09 -0.17 16.75
CA GLN A 5 8.90 -0.65 17.44
C GLN A 5 8.59 -2.08 16.98
N ILE A 6 8.67 -3.03 17.92
CA ILE A 6 8.27 -4.41 17.67
C ILE A 6 6.74 -4.51 17.77
N ILE A 7 6.11 -4.96 16.70
CA ILE A 7 4.66 -5.16 16.62
C ILE A 7 4.37 -6.65 16.57
N ASN A 8 3.58 -7.15 17.54
CA ASN A 8 3.11 -8.53 17.53
C ASN A 8 2.07 -8.71 16.42
N ARG A 9 2.35 -9.62 15.47
CA ARG A 9 1.48 -9.95 14.33
C ARG A 9 0.88 -11.36 14.42
N ASN A 10 0.99 -12.03 15.57
CA ASN A 10 0.31 -13.30 15.82
C ASN A 10 -1.19 -13.07 16.07
N ASN A 11 -2.01 -14.01 15.61
CA ASN A 11 -3.47 -13.97 15.70
C ASN A 11 -4.09 -12.75 15.01
N THR A 12 -3.45 -12.22 13.95
CA THR A 12 -3.99 -11.10 13.15
C THR A 12 -4.46 -11.54 11.77
N GLY A 13 -4.46 -12.85 11.49
CA GLY A 13 -4.72 -13.39 10.15
C GLY A 13 -3.54 -13.18 9.18
N SER A 14 -2.31 -12.99 9.71
CA SER A 14 -1.13 -12.72 8.89
C SER A 14 -0.68 -13.99 8.16
N VAL A 15 -0.55 -13.92 6.83
CA VAL A 15 0.03 -15.03 6.05
C VAL A 15 1.45 -15.34 6.49
N LYS A 16 2.25 -14.30 6.73
CA LYS A 16 3.64 -14.41 7.16
C LYS A 16 3.79 -15.12 8.50
N TRP A 17 2.98 -14.77 9.49
CA TRP A 17 3.12 -15.22 10.88
C TRP A 17 2.18 -16.38 11.25
N ASP A 18 0.89 -16.29 10.93
CA ASP A 18 -0.13 -17.24 11.41
C ASP A 18 -0.25 -18.49 10.52
N PHE A 19 0.21 -18.41 9.27
CA PHE A 19 0.07 -19.51 8.29
C PHE A 19 1.40 -20.15 7.88
N ILE A 20 2.49 -19.94 8.64
CA ILE A 20 3.81 -20.50 8.31
C ILE A 20 3.81 -22.04 8.26
N GLU A 21 3.12 -22.74 9.17
CA GLU A 21 3.05 -24.21 9.15
C GLU A 21 2.32 -24.75 7.93
N ARG A 22 1.33 -24.01 7.42
CA ARG A 22 0.64 -24.40 6.17
C ARG A 22 1.55 -24.38 4.96
N HIS A 23 2.62 -23.60 4.99
CA HIS A 23 3.55 -23.42 3.86
C HIS A 23 4.85 -24.21 4.03
N PHE A 24 5.32 -24.44 5.27
CA PHE A 24 6.61 -25.08 5.55
C PHE A 24 6.52 -26.36 6.39
N GLY A 25 5.31 -26.80 6.75
CA GLY A 25 5.06 -28.05 7.48
C GLY A 25 5.16 -27.94 8.99
N ASP A 26 4.98 -29.10 9.64
CA ASP A 26 4.93 -29.21 11.10
C ASP A 26 6.21 -28.71 11.77
N GLY A 27 6.04 -27.91 12.83
CA GLY A 27 7.15 -27.33 13.59
C GLY A 27 7.65 -26.00 13.04
N ALA A 28 7.19 -25.57 11.85
CA ALA A 28 7.54 -24.26 11.31
C ALA A 28 6.95 -23.10 12.14
N GLY A 29 5.93 -23.33 12.98
CA GLY A 29 5.37 -22.32 13.89
C GLY A 29 6.36 -21.81 14.94
N LYS A 30 7.52 -22.47 15.09
CA LYS A 30 8.62 -22.05 15.98
C LYS A 30 9.71 -21.24 15.27
N LEU A 31 9.60 -21.05 13.95
CA LEU A 31 10.58 -20.33 13.15
C LEU A 31 10.30 -18.83 13.14
N LEU A 32 11.34 -18.03 12.88
CA LEU A 32 11.22 -16.60 12.62
C LEU A 32 10.82 -16.38 11.15
N PRO A 33 9.64 -15.79 10.84
CA PRO A 33 9.19 -15.64 9.47
C PRO A 33 9.92 -14.52 8.71
N MET A 34 10.59 -14.86 7.59
CA MET A 34 11.30 -13.91 6.73
C MET A 34 11.03 -14.13 5.23
N TRP A 35 9.87 -14.70 4.89
CA TRP A 35 9.63 -15.33 3.58
C TRP A 35 8.61 -14.59 2.69
N VAL A 36 7.59 -13.95 3.27
CA VAL A 36 6.59 -13.15 2.53
C VAL A 36 7.06 -11.70 2.41
N SER A 37 6.85 -11.11 1.23
CA SER A 37 7.21 -9.71 0.91
C SER A 37 6.19 -8.68 1.46
N ASP A 38 5.89 -8.76 2.76
CA ASP A 38 5.24 -7.69 3.52
C ASP A 38 6.16 -7.18 4.65
N PHE A 39 5.70 -6.18 5.39
CA PHE A 39 6.49 -5.53 6.44
C PHE A 39 5.93 -5.82 7.83
N ASP A 40 6.81 -5.85 8.84
CA ASP A 40 6.42 -5.92 10.25
C ASP A 40 6.36 -4.54 10.92
N PHE A 41 6.07 -3.51 10.11
CA PHE A 41 5.94 -2.13 10.58
C PHE A 41 4.51 -1.63 10.42
N ALA A 42 4.12 -0.67 11.26
CA ALA A 42 2.83 -0.01 11.12
C ALA A 42 2.70 0.73 9.77
N CYS A 43 1.48 0.93 9.30
CA CYS A 43 1.25 1.82 8.16
C CYS A 43 1.61 3.27 8.54
N PRO A 44 2.05 4.14 7.61
CA PRO A 44 2.28 5.55 7.91
C PRO A 44 1.06 6.21 8.58
N PRO A 45 1.25 7.14 9.52
CA PRO A 45 0.16 7.75 10.27
C PRO A 45 -0.86 8.46 9.35
N GLU A 46 -0.42 9.00 8.22
CA GLU A 46 -1.28 9.64 7.22
C GLU A 46 -2.27 8.65 6.60
N VAL A 47 -1.84 7.40 6.38
CA VAL A 47 -2.72 6.35 5.83
C VAL A 47 -3.69 5.86 6.91
N GLN A 48 -3.23 5.69 8.15
CA GLN A 48 -4.10 5.32 9.27
C GLN A 48 -5.19 6.38 9.49
N ALA A 49 -4.84 7.66 9.47
CA ALA A 49 -5.78 8.76 9.62
C ALA A 49 -6.85 8.77 8.51
N ALA A 50 -6.45 8.58 7.24
CA ALA A 50 -7.38 8.50 6.12
C ALA A 50 -8.38 7.32 6.27
N LEU A 51 -7.89 6.16 6.74
CA LEU A 51 -8.75 5.01 7.02
C LEU A 51 -9.71 5.27 8.19
N HIS A 52 -9.23 5.88 9.28
CA HIS A 52 -10.08 6.25 10.41
C HIS A 52 -11.19 7.22 10.00
N GLN A 53 -10.86 8.27 9.25
CA GLN A 53 -11.85 9.21 8.72
C GLN A 53 -12.88 8.50 7.83
N ARG A 54 -12.45 7.54 7.00
CA ARG A 54 -13.36 6.76 6.17
C ARG A 54 -14.30 5.88 6.99
N ILE A 55 -13.81 5.33 8.10
CA ILE A 55 -14.58 4.53 9.05
C ILE A 55 -15.62 5.40 9.75
N GLU A 56 -15.25 6.61 10.19
CA GLU A 56 -16.14 7.57 10.86
C GLU A 56 -17.34 7.96 10.01
N HIS A 57 -17.20 8.00 8.69
CA HIS A 57 -18.33 8.25 7.79
C HIS A 57 -19.47 7.21 7.93
N GLY A 58 -19.16 5.97 8.34
CA GLY A 58 -20.15 4.95 8.72
C GLY A 58 -20.91 4.24 7.59
N VAL A 59 -20.90 4.76 6.36
CA VAL A 59 -21.57 4.13 5.20
C VAL A 59 -20.53 3.54 4.24
N PHE A 60 -20.61 2.25 3.94
CA PHE A 60 -19.63 1.51 3.09
C PHE A 60 -20.25 0.96 1.79
N GLY A 61 -21.16 1.72 1.19
CA GLY A 61 -21.78 1.38 -0.09
C GLY A 61 -20.86 1.60 -1.30
N TYR A 62 -21.44 1.53 -2.50
CA TYR A 62 -20.73 1.77 -3.75
C TYR A 62 -19.98 3.11 -3.73
N SER A 63 -18.70 3.06 -4.08
CA SER A 63 -17.79 4.20 -4.07
C SER A 63 -17.12 4.31 -5.45
N GLU A 64 -16.98 5.53 -5.96
CA GLU A 64 -16.24 5.83 -7.20
C GLU A 64 -14.99 6.64 -6.85
N ARG A 65 -13.94 6.51 -7.67
CA ARG A 65 -12.70 7.27 -7.51
C ARG A 65 -12.93 8.73 -7.94
N ASP A 66 -12.44 9.66 -7.13
CA ASP A 66 -12.48 11.08 -7.46
C ASP A 66 -11.21 11.53 -8.19
N GLU A 67 -11.16 12.82 -8.56
CA GLU A 67 -10.00 13.41 -9.22
C GLU A 67 -8.74 13.38 -8.33
N ALA A 68 -8.91 13.44 -7.01
CA ALA A 68 -7.81 13.43 -6.05
C ALA A 68 -7.01 12.12 -6.12
N TYR A 69 -7.69 10.98 -6.33
CA TYR A 69 -7.03 9.69 -6.59
C TYR A 69 -6.05 9.77 -7.77
N PHE A 70 -6.52 10.28 -8.91
CA PHE A 70 -5.70 10.35 -10.12
C PHE A 70 -4.56 11.37 -9.97
N ASN A 71 -4.83 12.51 -9.33
CA ASN A 71 -3.83 13.52 -9.05
C ASN A 71 -2.70 13.00 -8.15
N ALA A 72 -3.03 12.25 -7.09
CA ALA A 72 -2.04 11.61 -6.23
C ALA A 72 -1.16 10.61 -6.99
N LEU A 73 -1.77 9.80 -7.86
CA LEU A 73 -1.06 8.82 -8.68
C LEU A 73 -0.10 9.50 -9.67
N LEU A 74 -0.58 10.49 -10.41
CA LEU A 74 0.23 11.25 -11.38
C LEU A 74 1.37 11.98 -10.68
N HIS A 75 1.09 12.60 -9.53
CA HIS A 75 2.12 13.24 -8.72
C HIS A 75 3.20 12.24 -8.29
N TRP A 76 2.81 11.05 -7.83
CA TRP A 76 3.76 10.01 -7.47
C TRP A 76 4.70 9.65 -8.63
N PHE A 77 4.15 9.37 -9.82
CA PHE A 77 4.94 8.96 -10.98
C PHE A 77 5.85 10.04 -11.57
N PHE A 78 5.42 11.30 -11.56
CA PHE A 78 6.09 12.35 -12.32
C PHE A 78 6.86 13.37 -11.46
N VAL A 79 6.53 13.46 -10.17
CA VAL A 79 7.14 14.44 -9.26
C VAL A 79 8.06 13.76 -8.24
N THR A 80 7.70 12.57 -7.76
CA THR A 80 8.60 11.83 -6.87
C THR A 80 9.81 11.39 -7.67
N PRO A 81 11.04 11.81 -7.30
CA PRO A 81 12.21 11.46 -8.08
C PRO A 81 12.33 9.93 -8.13
N PRO A 82 12.41 9.33 -9.32
CA PRO A 82 12.57 7.89 -9.41
C PRO A 82 13.91 7.54 -8.77
N ALA A 83 13.88 6.66 -7.77
CA ALA A 83 15.11 6.03 -7.30
C ALA A 83 15.68 5.21 -8.46
N HIS A 84 16.60 5.82 -9.21
CA HIS A 84 17.43 5.23 -10.26
C HIS A 84 16.77 4.76 -11.56
N VAL A 85 15.65 5.36 -12.00
CA VAL A 85 15.20 5.18 -13.40
C VAL A 85 15.80 6.29 -14.26
N LYS A 86 16.79 5.96 -15.09
CA LYS A 86 17.17 6.83 -16.22
C LYS A 86 16.01 6.84 -17.20
N THR A 87 15.09 7.78 -17.06
CA THR A 87 14.05 8.03 -18.07
C THR A 87 14.71 8.66 -19.29
N GLY A 88 15.15 7.81 -20.21
CA GLY A 88 15.52 8.19 -21.57
C GLY A 88 14.27 8.45 -22.40
N MET A 89 13.46 9.44 -22.03
CA MET A 89 12.41 9.98 -22.91
C MET A 89 12.05 11.38 -22.43
N GLY A 90 12.53 12.38 -23.17
CA GLY A 90 12.08 13.75 -23.02
C GLY A 90 10.60 13.81 -23.37
N MET A 91 9.78 14.27 -22.43
CA MET A 91 8.35 14.47 -22.67
C MET A 91 8.03 15.95 -22.49
N GLN A 92 7.63 16.59 -23.60
CA GLN A 92 7.15 17.97 -23.60
C GLN A 92 5.85 18.08 -22.80
N ARG A 93 5.67 19.21 -22.10
CA ARG A 93 4.47 19.52 -21.32
C ARG A 93 3.26 19.71 -22.24
N GLY A 94 2.54 18.63 -22.53
CA GLY A 94 1.22 18.65 -23.14
C GLY A 94 0.14 18.47 -22.07
N LYS A 95 -0.84 19.38 -22.03
CA LYS A 95 -2.00 19.33 -21.12
C LYS A 95 -2.74 17.99 -21.31
N ALA A 96 -2.77 17.15 -20.28
CA ALA A 96 -3.60 15.96 -20.27
C ALA A 96 -5.04 16.38 -19.89
N SER A 97 -5.91 16.51 -20.89
CA SER A 97 -7.35 16.52 -20.67
C SER A 97 -7.85 15.08 -20.61
N TYR A 98 -8.37 14.67 -19.47
CA TYR A 98 -9.00 13.36 -19.28
C TYR A 98 -10.39 13.39 -19.93
N GLN A 99 -10.52 12.84 -21.14
CA GLN A 99 -11.84 12.52 -21.71
C GLN A 99 -12.11 11.04 -21.53
N GLY A 100 -13.27 10.77 -20.93
CA GLY A 100 -13.67 9.48 -20.39
C GLY A 100 -13.74 8.37 -21.42
N TRP A 101 -13.27 7.19 -20.99
CA TRP A 101 -13.58 5.93 -21.63
C TRP A 101 -15.06 5.60 -21.36
N ARG A 102 -15.92 5.82 -22.36
CA ARG A 102 -17.24 5.18 -22.46
C ARG A 102 -17.17 4.18 -23.61
N SER A 103 -17.52 2.93 -23.25
CA SER A 103 -17.80 1.71 -24.05
C SER A 103 -17.57 1.75 -25.55
#